data_AF-A0A3M2IJT0-F1
#
_entry.id   AF-A0A3M2IJT0-F1
#
_cell.length_a   1.000
_cell.length_b   1.000
_cell.length_c   1.000
_cell.angle_alpha   90.00
_cell.angle_beta   90.00
_cell.angle_gamma   90.00
#
_symmetry.space_group_name_H-M   'P 1'
#
loop_
_entity.id
_entity.type
_entity.pdbx_description
1 polymer ?
#
loop_
_entity_poly.entity_id
_entity_poly.type
_entity_poly.pdbx_seq_one_letter_code
_entity_poly.pdbx_strand_id
1 'polypeptide(L)' 'MFQLKRINGPILEPIPEHPWESQAVFNPGAVREEDVVHLLYRAVEGENLS' A
#
# COMPACT_ATOMS: atom_id res chain seq x y z
N MET A 1 16.58 1.12 22.00
CA MET A 1 15.36 0.59 21.34
C MET A 1 14.84 1.68 20.43
N PHE A 2 14.62 1.42 19.14
CA PHE A 2 14.10 2.43 18.23
C PHE A 2 12.59 2.47 18.33
N GLN A 3 12.03 3.68 18.42
CA GLN A 3 10.59 3.90 18.42
C GLN A 3 10.19 4.47 17.06
N LEU A 4 9.29 3.77 16.38
CA LEU A 4 8.71 4.26 15.13
C LEU A 4 7.63 5.29 15.45
N LYS A 5 7.70 6.46 14.81
CA LYS A 5 6.66 7.48 14.86
C LYS A 5 5.75 7.31 13.65
N ARG A 6 4.43 7.23 13.90
CA ARG A 6 3.43 7.19 12.81
C ARG A 6 3.34 8.55 12.14
N ILE A 7 3.17 8.54 10.82
CA ILE A 7 2.72 9.70 10.07
C ILE A 7 1.20 9.86 10.24
N ASN A 8 0.66 11.01 9.84
CA ASN A 8 -0.78 11.23 9.83
C ASN A 8 -1.38 10.67 8.53
N GLY A 9 -2.39 9.82 8.64
CA GLY A 9 -3.07 9.21 7.49
C GLY A 9 -2.35 8.01 6.86
N PRO A 10 -3.00 7.37 5.87
CA PRO A 10 -2.41 6.27 5.11
C PRO A 10 -1.37 6.77 4.09
N ILE A 11 -0.42 5.90 3.73
CA ILE A 11 0.52 6.15 2.63
C ILE A 11 -0.14 5.86 1.27
N LEU A 12 -1.02 4.85 1.22
CA LEU A 12 -1.75 4.42 0.03
C LEU A 12 -3.23 4.36 0.35
N GLU A 13 -4.06 4.82 -0.58
CA GLU A 13 -5.51 4.68 -0.58
C GLU A 13 -5.96 4.05 -1.91
N PRO A 14 -7.08 3.30 -1.94
CA PRO A 14 -7.66 2.80 -3.18
C PRO A 14 -7.95 3.93 -4.16
N ILE A 15 -7.74 3.68 -5.44
CA ILE A 15 -8.13 4.60 -6.52
C ILE A 15 -9.34 3.97 -7.24
N PRO A 16 -10.56 4.53 -7.09
CA PRO A 16 -11.77 3.95 -7.67
C PRO A 16 -11.72 3.78 -9.19
N GLU A 17 -10.97 4.65 -9.88
CA GLU A 17 -10.79 4.63 -11.33
C GLU A 17 -9.87 3.52 -11.82
N HIS A 18 -9.14 2.86 -10.92
CA HIS A 18 -8.25 1.73 -11.21
C HIS A 18 -8.91 0.43 -10.77
N PRO A 19 -9.54 -0.35 -11.68
CA PRO A 19 -10.35 -1.51 -11.29
C PRO A 19 -9.62 -2.49 -10.37
N TRP A 20 -8.35 -2.78 -10.67
CA TRP A 20 -7.49 -3.72 -9.96
C TRP A 20 -7.19 -3.36 -8.49
N GLU A 21 -7.29 -2.09 -8.09
CA GLU A 21 -7.07 -1.61 -6.70
C GLU A 21 -8.25 -0.87 -6.09
N SER A 22 -9.36 -0.80 -6.82
CA SER A 22 -10.52 0.05 -6.51
C SER A 22 -11.14 -0.19 -5.15
N GLN A 23 -10.99 -1.39 -4.57
CA GLN A 23 -11.62 -1.75 -3.29
C GLN A 23 -10.69 -1.54 -2.09
N ALA A 24 -9.45 -2.04 -2.17
CA ALA A 24 -8.52 -2.01 -1.03
C ALA A 24 -7.06 -2.14 -1.49
N VAL A 25 -6.18 -1.45 -0.76
CA VAL A 25 -4.72 -1.57 -0.88
C VAL A 25 -4.09 -1.77 0.50
N PHE A 26 -3.29 -2.81 0.69
CA PHE A 26 -2.70 -3.12 2.00
C PHE A 26 -1.51 -4.10 1.90
N ASN A 27 -0.89 -4.40 3.05
CA ASN A 27 0.20 -5.37 3.21
C ASN A 27 1.36 -5.24 2.19
N PRO A 28 2.01 -4.07 2.09
CA PRO A 28 3.12 -3.92 1.16
C PRO A 28 4.38 -4.65 1.60
N GLY A 29 5.08 -5.24 0.62
CA GLY A 29 6.52 -5.43 0.71
C GLY A 29 7.25 -4.13 0.39
N ALA A 30 8.41 -3.89 1.01
CA ALA A 30 9.21 -2.70 0.80
C ALA A 30 10.66 -3.07 0.44
N VAL A 31 11.19 -2.43 -0.60
CA VAL A 31 12.62 -2.53 -0.99
C VAL A 31 13.16 -1.13 -1.25
N ARG A 32 14.43 -0.89 -0.90
CA ARG A 32 15.13 0.35 -1.21
C ARG A 32 16.16 0.10 -2.31
N GLU A 33 16.06 0.87 -3.39
CA GLU A 33 17.04 0.93 -4.47
C GLU A 33 17.57 2.36 -4.55
N GLU A 34 18.87 2.54 -4.30
CA GLU A 34 19.50 3.85 -4.13
C GLU A 34 18.69 4.74 -3.16
N ASP A 35 18.19 5.90 -3.60
CA ASP A 35 17.42 6.84 -2.79
C ASP A 35 15.90 6.69 -2.94
N VAL A 36 15.44 5.62 -3.59
CA VAL A 36 14.02 5.34 -3.82
C VAL A 36 13.57 4.14 -2.98
N VAL A 37 12.43 4.30 -2.30
CA VAL A 37 11.73 3.21 -1.63
C VAL A 37 10.57 2.77 -2.50
N HIS A 38 10.62 1.51 -2.96
CA HIS A 38 9.57 0.89 -3.74
C HIS A 38 8.67 0.07 -2.82
N LEU A 39 7.36 0.27 -2.94
CA LEU A 39 6.34 -0.52 -2.26
C LEU A 39 5.64 -1.43 -3.27
N LEU A 40 5.67 -2.73 -3.02
CA LEU A 40 4.84 -3.70 -3.73
C LEU A 40 3.66 -4.05 -2.83
N TYR A 41 2.50 -3.46 -3.09
CA TYR A 41 1.29 -3.62 -2.27
C TYR A 41 0.31 -4.64 -2.83
N ARG A 42 -0.51 -5.22 -1.95
CA ARG A 42 -1.66 -6.05 -2.34
C ARG A 42 -2.79 -5.11 -2.74
N ALA A 43 -3.31 -5.31 -3.94
CA ALA A 43 -4.49 -4.62 -4.46
C ALA A 43 -5.67 -5.60 -4.52
N VAL A 44 -6.88 -5.08 -4.29
CA VAL A 44 -8.13 -5.85 -4.35
C VAL A 44 -9.11 -5.14 -5.27
N GLU A 45 -9.68 -5.91 -6.18
CA GLU A 45 -10.82 -5.55 -7.02
C GLU A 45 -12.07 -6.28 -6.49
N GLY A 46 -13.18 -5.55 -6.31
CA GLY A 46 -14.48 -6.14 -5.94
C GLY A 46 -14.46 -6.99 -4.67
N GLU A 47 -15.19 -8.11 -4.67
CA GLU A 47 -15.26 -9.05 -3.53
C GLU A 47 -14.12 -10.09 -3.50
N ASN A 48 -12.99 -9.83 -4.18
CA ASN A 48 -11.83 -10.74 -4.19
C ASN A 48 -11.04 -10.71 -2.86
N LEU A 49 -11.75 -10.89 -1.75
CA LEU A 49 -11.22 -11.05 -0.40
C LEU A 49 -11.08 -12.56 -0.12
N SER A 50 -10.12 -13.20 -0.79
CA SER A 50 -9.65 -14.54 -0.40
C SER A 50 -8.68 -14.47 0.78
#